data_AF-A0A9D5TVZ9-F1
#
_entry.id   AF-A0A9D5TVZ9-F1
#
_cell.length_a   1.000
_cell.length_b   1.000
_cell.length_c   1.000
_cell.angle_alpha   90.00
_cell.angle_beta   90.00
_cell.angle_gamma   90.00
#
_symmetry.space_group_name_H-M   'P 1'
#
loop_
_entity.id
_entity.type
_entity.pdbx_description
1 polymer ?
#
loop_
_entity_poly.entity_id
_entity_poly.type
_entity_poly.pdbx_seq_one_letter_code
_entity_poly.pdbx_strand_id
1 'polypeptide(L)'
;MTNQARRVLLDCHYALNLLENETDPDLWRVHWAGALALLRAVGHVLDKVDGKDPIVAQVSKDLYQKWKKDRETYELFNEFIERDRNLILKEYEFNVHPHDQIEVAIVGKAVSPEGDEVKFGETHLLDESIYRPILTGPKEGDDARDVYQEALDWWGTQIELIDKLVKELRP
;
A
#
# COMPACT_ATOMS: atom_id res chain seq x y z
N MET A 1 -0.62 -14.14 19.94
CA MET A 1 0.12 -12.86 19.89
C MET A 1 -0.25 -12.18 18.58
N THR A 2 -0.29 -10.86 18.57
CA THR A 2 -0.77 -10.01 17.45
C THR A 2 -2.07 -10.47 16.77
N ASN A 3 -2.97 -11.09 17.54
CA ASN A 3 -4.15 -11.77 17.00
C ASN A 3 -5.12 -10.79 16.33
N GLN A 4 -5.30 -9.62 16.95
CA GLN A 4 -6.25 -8.63 16.44
C GLN A 4 -5.67 -7.89 15.23
N ALA A 5 -4.37 -7.59 15.25
CA ALA A 5 -3.71 -6.99 14.09
C ALA A 5 -3.73 -7.93 12.87
N ARG A 6 -3.52 -9.24 13.08
CA ARG A 6 -3.66 -10.25 12.02
C ARG A 6 -5.08 -10.32 11.45
N ARG A 7 -6.09 -10.17 12.29
CA ARG A 7 -7.48 -10.08 11.84
C ARG A 7 -7.70 -8.85 10.95
N VAL A 8 -7.17 -7.68 11.34
CA VAL A 8 -7.27 -6.47 10.52
C VAL A 8 -6.51 -6.63 9.20
N LEU A 9 -5.33 -7.27 9.22
CA LEU A 9 -4.57 -7.55 8.00
C LEU A 9 -5.35 -8.48 7.05
N LEU A 10 -6.07 -9.48 7.58
CA LEU A 10 -6.98 -10.30 6.78
C LEU A 10 -8.09 -9.46 6.15
N ASP A 11 -8.69 -8.53 6.89
CA ASP A 11 -9.69 -7.60 6.35
C ASP A 11 -9.10 -6.69 5.25
N CYS A 12 -7.81 -6.35 5.33
CA CYS A 12 -7.11 -5.63 4.26
C CYS A 12 -7.02 -6.47 2.97
N HIS A 13 -6.79 -7.79 3.05
CA HIS A 13 -6.82 -8.66 1.87
C HIS A 13 -8.22 -8.72 1.22
N TYR A 14 -9.29 -8.70 2.03
CA TYR A 14 -10.65 -8.58 1.49
C TYR A 14 -10.86 -7.22 0.82
N ALA A 15 -10.34 -6.14 1.40
CA ALA A 15 -10.42 -4.81 0.78
C ALA A 15 -9.67 -4.76 -0.57
N LEU A 16 -8.50 -5.40 -0.68
CA LEU A 16 -7.81 -5.54 -1.95
C LEU A 16 -8.67 -6.31 -2.97
N ASN A 17 -9.28 -7.43 -2.58
CA ASN A 17 -10.17 -8.17 -3.49
C ASN A 17 -11.35 -7.32 -3.96
N LEU A 18 -11.93 -6.47 -3.10
CA LEU A 18 -12.97 -5.52 -3.52
C LEU A 18 -12.42 -4.52 -4.54
N LEU A 19 -11.22 -3.99 -4.35
CA LEU A 19 -10.58 -3.06 -5.29
C LEU A 19 -10.25 -3.69 -6.65
N GLU A 20 -9.86 -4.96 -6.68
CA GLU A 20 -9.56 -5.69 -7.92
C GLU A 20 -10.80 -5.93 -8.78
N ASN A 21 -11.97 -6.08 -8.15
CA ASN A 21 -13.21 -6.45 -8.84
C ASN A 21 -14.20 -5.29 -9.01
N GLU A 22 -13.89 -4.11 -8.47
CA GLU A 22 -14.78 -2.94 -8.53
C GLU A 22 -14.55 -2.15 -9.81
N THR A 23 -15.62 -2.00 -10.60
CA THR A 23 -15.61 -1.25 -11.86
C THR A 23 -16.25 0.12 -11.73
N ASP A 24 -17.09 0.34 -10.71
CA ASP A 24 -17.68 1.65 -10.44
C ASP A 24 -16.62 2.58 -9.82
N PRO A 25 -16.27 3.72 -10.46
CA PRO A 25 -15.23 4.62 -9.99
C PRO A 25 -15.51 5.22 -8.60
N ASP A 26 -16.79 5.47 -8.28
CA ASP A 26 -17.19 6.05 -7.01
C ASP A 26 -17.14 5.02 -5.89
N LEU A 27 -17.57 3.79 -6.15
CA LEU A 27 -17.43 2.69 -5.19
C LEU A 27 -15.95 2.33 -4.99
N TRP A 28 -15.15 2.32 -6.06
CA TRP A 28 -13.72 2.08 -5.99
C TRP A 28 -13.05 3.09 -5.06
N ARG A 29 -13.37 4.38 -5.19
CA ARG A 29 -12.86 5.44 -4.30
C ARG A 29 -13.25 5.21 -2.84
N VAL A 30 -14.47 4.75 -2.57
CA VAL A 30 -14.92 4.41 -1.21
C VAL A 30 -14.17 3.20 -0.67
N HIS A 31 -14.02 2.14 -1.47
CA HIS A 31 -13.23 0.96 -1.11
C HIS A 31 -11.78 1.34 -0.84
N TRP A 32 -11.18 2.24 -1.63
CA TRP A 32 -9.81 2.71 -1.46
C TRP A 32 -9.62 3.45 -0.14
N ALA A 33 -10.55 4.35 0.21
CA ALA A 33 -10.54 5.02 1.50
C ALA A 33 -10.63 4.03 2.67
N GLY A 34 -11.51 3.02 2.55
CA GLY A 34 -11.62 1.94 3.54
C GLY A 34 -10.35 1.09 3.64
N ALA A 35 -9.74 0.74 2.51
CA ALA A 35 -8.53 -0.06 2.41
C ALA A 35 -7.35 0.63 3.10
N LEU A 36 -7.12 1.93 2.85
CA LEU A 36 -6.07 2.71 3.50
C LEU A 36 -6.34 2.92 5.00
N ALA A 37 -7.61 3.08 5.40
CA ALA A 37 -7.99 3.12 6.80
C ALA A 37 -7.69 1.81 7.53
N LEU A 38 -7.96 0.66 6.90
CA LEU A 38 -7.65 -0.67 7.43
C LEU A 38 -6.13 -0.90 7.57
N LEU A 39 -5.32 -0.52 6.56
CA LEU A 39 -3.85 -0.59 6.65
C LEU A 39 -3.33 0.15 7.89
N ARG A 40 -3.89 1.32 8.20
CA ARG A 40 -3.51 2.07 9.39
C ARG A 40 -4.03 1.45 10.68
N ALA A 41 -5.20 0.83 10.62
CA ALA A 41 -5.81 0.13 11.74
C ALA A 41 -4.93 -1.04 12.20
N VAL A 42 -4.20 -1.72 11.30
CA VAL A 42 -3.22 -2.77 11.67
C VAL A 42 -2.25 -2.25 12.75
N GLY A 43 -1.55 -1.14 12.45
CA GLY A 43 -0.62 -0.53 13.40
C GLY A 43 -1.29 0.05 14.65
N HIS A 44 -2.50 0.57 14.53
CA HIS A 44 -3.25 1.07 15.70
C HIS A 44 -3.68 -0.05 16.65
N VAL A 45 -4.13 -1.18 16.09
CA VAL A 45 -4.53 -2.37 16.85
C VAL A 45 -3.32 -3.04 17.48
N LEU A 46 -2.17 -3.09 16.78
CA LEU A 46 -0.90 -3.52 17.37
C LEU A 46 -0.55 -2.72 18.62
N ASP A 47 -0.65 -1.39 18.58
CA ASP A 47 -0.29 -0.52 19.70
C ASP A 47 -1.34 -0.52 20.82
N LYS A 48 -2.63 -0.43 20.49
CA LYS A 48 -3.71 -0.16 21.48
C LYS A 48 -4.46 -1.39 21.96
N VAL A 49 -4.46 -2.48 21.18
CA VAL A 49 -5.24 -3.67 21.48
C VAL A 49 -4.33 -4.84 21.82
N ASP A 50 -3.47 -5.24 20.88
CA ASP A 50 -2.49 -6.30 21.13
C ASP A 50 -1.39 -5.81 22.10
N GLY A 51 -1.03 -4.52 22.04
CA GLY A 51 -0.11 -3.86 22.97
C GLY A 51 -0.61 -3.69 24.41
N LYS A 52 -1.82 -4.15 24.75
CA LYS A 52 -2.19 -4.33 26.16
C LYS A 52 -1.26 -5.32 26.87
N ASP A 53 -0.64 -6.21 26.09
CA ASP A 53 0.48 -7.03 26.49
C ASP A 53 1.77 -6.20 26.53
N PRO A 54 2.41 -6.03 27.71
CA PRO A 54 3.57 -5.13 27.84
C PRO A 54 4.75 -5.50 26.95
N ILE A 55 4.95 -6.78 26.66
CA ILE A 55 6.06 -7.24 25.80
C ILE A 55 5.76 -6.88 24.34
N VAL A 56 4.51 -7.08 23.89
CA VAL A 56 4.07 -6.67 22.54
C VAL A 56 4.17 -5.16 22.38
N ALA A 57 3.74 -4.38 23.39
CA ALA A 57 3.85 -2.92 23.36
C ALA A 57 5.31 -2.46 23.25
N GLN A 58 6.22 -3.05 24.03
CA GLN A 58 7.63 -2.69 23.99
C GLN A 58 8.23 -2.97 22.61
N VAL A 59 8.08 -4.20 22.10
CA VAL A 59 8.60 -4.61 20.79
C VAL A 59 8.02 -3.73 19.66
N SER A 60 6.70 -3.53 19.66
CA SER A 60 6.03 -2.73 18.63
C SER A 60 6.49 -1.28 18.65
N LYS A 61 6.69 -0.71 19.84
CA LYS A 61 7.20 0.66 20.01
C LYS A 61 8.63 0.80 19.48
N ASP A 62 9.51 -0.15 19.78
CA ASP A 62 10.90 -0.11 19.34
C ASP A 62 11.01 -0.20 17.81
N LEU A 63 10.22 -1.08 17.18
CA LEU A 63 10.14 -1.16 15.72
C LEU A 63 9.55 0.10 15.11
N TYR A 64 8.47 0.65 15.69
CA TYR A 64 7.90 1.91 15.22
C TYR A 64 8.92 3.06 15.24
N GLN A 65 9.71 3.19 16.32
CA GLN A 65 10.77 4.19 16.38
C GLN A 65 11.84 3.97 15.30
N LYS A 66 12.18 2.71 15.01
CA LYS A 66 13.09 2.36 13.92
C LYS A 66 12.54 2.81 12.56
N TRP A 67 11.27 2.50 12.27
CA TRP A 67 10.61 2.88 11.02
C TRP A 67 10.56 4.41 10.82
N LYS A 68 10.36 5.16 11.92
CA LYS A 68 10.35 6.63 11.88
C LYS A 68 11.73 7.25 11.72
N LYS A 69 12.78 6.62 12.24
CA LYS A 69 14.15 7.13 12.19
C LYS A 69 14.80 6.90 10.82
N ASP A 70 14.58 5.73 10.24
CA ASP A 70 15.21 5.29 8.99
C ASP A 70 14.20 5.35 7.84
N ARG A 71 13.86 6.57 7.41
CA ARG A 71 12.79 6.79 6.43
C ARG A 71 13.09 6.20 5.06
N GLU A 72 14.36 6.15 4.67
CA GLU A 72 14.80 5.60 3.38
C GLU A 72 14.59 4.08 3.34
N THR A 73 15.00 3.35 4.40
CA THR A 73 14.76 1.91 4.47
C THR A 73 13.28 1.56 4.62
N TYR A 74 12.53 2.41 5.32
CA TYR A 74 11.10 2.21 5.60
C TYR A 74 10.22 3.17 4.80
N GLU A 75 10.57 3.39 3.53
CA GLU A 75 9.92 4.33 2.65
C GLU A 75 8.43 4.01 2.44
N LEU A 76 8.09 2.74 2.20
CA LEU A 76 6.69 2.29 2.06
C LEU A 76 5.83 2.64 3.30
N PHE A 77 6.41 2.54 4.50
CA PHE A 77 5.69 2.91 5.72
C PHE A 77 5.46 4.43 5.79
N ASN A 78 6.50 5.22 5.53
CA ASN A 78 6.47 6.67 5.72
C ASN A 78 5.74 7.40 4.58
N GLU A 79 6.05 7.05 3.33
CA GLU A 79 5.59 7.74 2.13
C GLU A 79 4.30 7.17 1.54
N PHE A 80 3.84 5.99 1.96
CA PHE A 80 2.56 5.45 1.53
C PHE A 80 1.62 5.22 2.71
N ILE A 81 1.90 4.26 3.59
CA ILE A 81 0.98 3.86 4.67
C ILE A 81 0.63 5.04 5.60
N GLU A 82 1.62 5.84 6.01
CA GLU A 82 1.38 6.97 6.91
C GLU A 82 0.88 8.22 6.17
N ARG A 83 1.50 8.57 5.05
CA ARG A 83 1.23 9.78 4.27
C ARG A 83 -0.14 9.73 3.61
N ASP A 84 -0.42 8.71 2.80
CA ASP A 84 -1.65 8.66 2.01
C ASP A 84 -2.89 8.51 2.91
N ARG A 85 -2.72 7.87 4.07
CA ARG A 85 -3.73 7.90 5.14
C ARG A 85 -3.97 9.31 5.67
N ASN A 86 -2.93 10.10 5.90
CA ASN A 86 -3.10 11.48 6.38
C ASN A 86 -3.84 12.33 5.35
N LEU A 87 -3.55 12.17 4.05
CA LEU A 87 -4.29 12.85 2.97
C LEU A 87 -5.79 12.54 3.07
N ILE A 88 -6.16 11.26 3.17
CA ILE A 88 -7.57 10.86 3.26
C ILE A 88 -8.23 11.34 4.56
N LEU A 89 -7.60 11.14 5.71
CA LEU A 89 -8.25 11.46 6.99
C LEU A 89 -8.32 12.95 7.30
N LYS A 90 -7.36 13.75 6.80
CA LYS A 90 -7.29 15.18 7.14
C LYS A 90 -7.86 16.06 6.05
N GLU A 91 -7.72 15.65 4.80
CA GLU A 91 -7.97 16.51 3.64
C GLU A 91 -8.98 15.85 2.66
N TYR A 92 -9.32 14.58 2.89
CA TYR A 92 -10.13 13.77 1.97
C TYR A 92 -9.56 13.76 0.54
N GLU A 93 -8.22 13.80 0.46
CA GLU A 93 -7.48 13.79 -0.79
C GLU A 93 -6.94 12.39 -1.09
N PHE A 94 -6.88 12.09 -2.37
CA PHE A 94 -6.48 10.78 -2.89
C PHE A 94 -5.25 10.94 -3.78
N ASN A 95 -4.17 10.25 -3.43
CA ASN A 95 -2.94 10.21 -4.21
C ASN A 95 -3.02 9.15 -5.35
N VAL A 96 -4.18 9.06 -5.99
CA VAL A 96 -4.48 8.12 -7.08
C VAL A 96 -5.26 8.84 -8.16
N HIS A 97 -5.10 8.42 -9.41
CA HIS A 97 -5.82 9.06 -10.52
C HIS A 97 -7.34 8.96 -10.33
N PRO A 98 -8.08 10.09 -10.37
CA PRO A 98 -9.49 10.12 -9.99
C PRO A 98 -10.40 9.45 -11.03
N HIS A 99 -10.00 9.42 -12.30
CA HIS A 99 -10.79 8.83 -13.38
C HIS A 99 -10.41 7.37 -13.62
N ASP A 100 -11.43 6.58 -13.96
CA ASP A 100 -11.34 5.19 -14.44
C ASP A 100 -10.78 5.05 -15.85
N GLN A 101 -10.70 6.16 -16.57
CA GLN A 101 -10.10 6.28 -17.87
C GLN A 101 -8.75 6.97 -17.78
N ILE A 102 -7.71 6.29 -18.28
CA ILE A 102 -6.33 6.78 -18.25
C ILE A 102 -5.71 6.62 -19.62
N GLU A 103 -5.22 7.72 -20.18
CA GLU A 103 -4.43 7.69 -21.40
C GLU A 103 -3.01 7.24 -21.09
N VAL A 104 -2.58 6.15 -21.71
CA VAL A 104 -1.20 5.64 -21.62
C VAL A 104 -0.50 5.77 -22.96
N ALA A 105 0.77 6.19 -22.93
CA ALA A 105 1.61 6.23 -24.11
C ALA A 105 2.43 4.94 -24.22
N ILE A 106 2.19 4.15 -25.26
CA ILE A 106 2.98 2.98 -25.59
C ILE A 106 4.05 3.41 -26.58
N VAL A 107 5.31 3.40 -26.14
CA VAL A 107 6.47 3.73 -26.98
C VAL A 107 7.24 2.46 -27.31
N GLY A 108 7.21 2.09 -28.58
CA GLY A 108 7.95 0.94 -29.11
C GLY A 108 9.23 1.35 -29.82
N LYS A 109 10.17 0.41 -29.87
CA LYS A 109 11.41 0.53 -30.64
C LYS A 109 11.48 -0.66 -31.58
N ALA A 110 11.35 -0.39 -32.87
CA ALA A 110 11.63 -1.37 -33.92
C ALA A 110 13.10 -1.24 -34.34
N VAL A 111 13.76 -2.36 -34.55
CA VAL A 111 15.11 -2.41 -35.12
C VAL A 111 15.00 -3.12 -36.45
N SER A 112 15.45 -2.47 -37.53
CA SER A 112 15.48 -3.09 -38.85
C SER A 112 16.54 -4.21 -38.90
N PRO A 113 16.45 -5.14 -39.88
CA PRO A 113 17.51 -6.12 -40.10
C PRO A 113 18.89 -5.50 -40.39
N GLU A 114 18.94 -4.27 -40.91
CA GLU A 114 20.17 -3.51 -41.14
C GLU A 114 20.72 -2.82 -39.87
N GLY A 115 19.97 -2.86 -38.75
CA GLY A 115 20.36 -2.27 -37.48
C GLY A 115 19.83 -0.84 -37.25
N ASP A 116 18.99 -0.32 -38.15
CA ASP A 116 18.39 1.00 -37.99
C ASP A 116 17.28 0.97 -36.93
N GLU A 117 17.32 1.92 -36.01
CA GLU A 117 16.35 2.01 -34.92
C GLU A 117 15.25 3.01 -35.23
N VAL A 118 14.00 2.54 -35.24
CA VAL A 118 12.81 3.39 -35.40
C VAL A 118 12.00 3.37 -34.11
N LYS A 119 11.77 4.55 -33.52
CA LYS A 119 10.84 4.72 -32.41
C LYS A 119 9.45 5.02 -32.96
N PHE A 120 8.45 4.37 -32.39
CA PHE A 120 7.05 4.67 -32.64
C PHE A 120 6.33 4.84 -31.30
N GLY A 121 5.26 5.64 -31.28
CA GLY A 121 4.49 5.91 -30.09
C GLY A 121 3.01 6.03 -30.43
N GLU A 122 2.17 5.33 -29.67
CA GLU A 122 0.72 5.40 -29.76
C GLU A 122 0.13 5.66 -28.38
N THR A 123 -0.95 6.44 -28.30
CA THR A 123 -1.70 6.63 -27.07
C THR A 123 -2.91 5.72 -27.06
N HIS A 124 -3.12 5.03 -25.95
CA HIS A 124 -4.26 4.14 -25.75
C HIS A 124 -5.03 4.58 -24.51
N LEU A 125 -6.34 4.50 -24.57
CA LEU A 125 -7.20 4.69 -23.42
C LEU A 125 -7.31 3.35 -22.70
N LEU A 126 -6.89 3.29 -21.44
CA LEU A 126 -7.22 2.21 -20.52
C LEU A 126 -8.49 2.61 -19.78
N ASP A 127 -9.48 1.71 -19.71
CA ASP A 127 -10.75 1.90 -19.05
C ASP A 127 -10.99 0.81 -17.97
N GLU A 128 -12.22 0.72 -17.46
CA GLU A 128 -12.63 -0.31 -16.48
C GLU A 128 -11.78 -0.36 -15.19
N SER A 129 -11.10 0.74 -14.85
CA SER A 129 -10.18 0.81 -13.72
C SER A 129 -9.08 -0.25 -13.76
N ILE A 130 -8.68 -0.72 -14.95
CA ILE A 130 -7.59 -1.70 -15.08
C ILE A 130 -6.23 -1.15 -14.61
N TYR A 131 -6.10 0.17 -14.56
CA TYR A 131 -4.92 0.87 -14.04
C TYR A 131 -5.32 2.10 -13.24
N ARG A 132 -4.72 2.27 -12.05
CA ARG A 132 -4.94 3.40 -11.13
C ARG A 132 -3.60 3.86 -10.55
N PRO A 133 -2.83 4.69 -11.27
CA PRO A 133 -1.50 5.08 -10.83
C PRO A 133 -1.53 5.93 -9.57
N ILE A 134 -0.56 5.68 -8.71
CA ILE A 134 -0.16 6.61 -7.66
C ILE A 134 0.39 7.89 -8.33
N LEU A 135 -0.07 9.06 -7.87
CA LEU A 135 0.24 10.33 -8.52
C LEU A 135 1.56 10.96 -8.07
N THR A 136 1.98 10.69 -6.84
CA THR A 136 3.18 11.31 -6.26
C THR A 136 3.90 10.39 -5.28
N GLY A 137 5.21 10.62 -5.17
CA GLY A 137 6.07 9.94 -4.22
C GLY A 137 6.87 8.79 -4.85
N PRO A 138 7.49 7.94 -4.03
CA PRO A 138 8.44 6.93 -4.50
C PRO A 138 7.82 5.83 -5.36
N LYS A 139 6.50 5.70 -5.29
CA LYS A 139 5.68 4.74 -6.04
C LYS A 139 4.88 5.41 -7.16
N GLU A 140 5.23 6.63 -7.55
CA GLU A 140 4.57 7.36 -8.63
C GLU A 140 4.57 6.53 -9.92
N GLY A 141 3.38 6.39 -10.53
CA GLY A 141 3.16 5.57 -11.71
C GLY A 141 2.91 4.08 -11.42
N ASP A 142 3.16 3.58 -10.22
CA ASP A 142 2.78 2.20 -9.87
C ASP A 142 1.26 2.12 -9.67
N ASP A 143 0.67 0.95 -9.98
CA ASP A 143 -0.75 0.74 -9.72
C ASP A 143 -1.05 0.74 -8.21
N ALA A 144 -2.10 1.44 -7.81
CA ALA A 144 -2.48 1.58 -6.42
C ALA A 144 -2.71 0.24 -5.71
N ARG A 145 -3.22 -0.78 -6.42
CA ARG A 145 -3.45 -2.13 -5.87
C ARG A 145 -2.14 -2.88 -5.66
N ASP A 146 -1.18 -2.72 -6.55
CA ASP A 146 0.16 -3.30 -6.40
C ASP A 146 0.88 -2.69 -5.18
N VAL A 147 0.86 -1.36 -5.05
CA VAL A 147 1.44 -0.66 -3.89
C VAL A 147 0.71 -1.04 -2.60
N TYR A 148 -0.60 -1.24 -2.66
CA TYR A 148 -1.38 -1.74 -1.54
C TYR A 148 -0.95 -3.16 -1.14
N GLN A 149 -0.80 -4.07 -2.11
CA GLN A 149 -0.32 -5.44 -1.88
C GLN A 149 1.08 -5.45 -1.25
N GLU A 150 2.00 -4.60 -1.73
CA GLU A 150 3.32 -4.43 -1.09
C GLU A 150 3.18 -4.01 0.38
N ALA A 151 2.23 -3.13 0.70
CA ALA A 151 1.97 -2.73 2.08
C ALA A 151 1.38 -3.86 2.94
N LEU A 152 0.59 -4.77 2.35
CA LEU A 152 0.11 -5.99 3.02
C LEU A 152 1.28 -6.92 3.36
N ASP A 153 2.15 -7.17 2.39
CA ASP A 153 3.31 -8.04 2.56
C ASP A 153 4.29 -7.47 3.59
N TRP A 154 4.47 -6.15 3.56
CA TRP A 154 5.26 -5.45 4.56
C TRP A 154 4.68 -5.62 5.97
N TRP A 155 3.36 -5.40 6.15
CA TRP A 155 2.70 -5.60 7.44
C TRP A 155 2.78 -7.05 7.92
N GLY A 156 2.58 -8.02 7.02
CA GLY A 156 2.75 -9.44 7.31
C GLY A 156 4.15 -9.73 7.88
N THR A 157 5.19 -9.23 7.21
CA THR A 157 6.58 -9.33 7.65
C THR A 157 6.80 -8.69 9.02
N GLN A 158 6.25 -7.50 9.27
CA GLN A 158 6.41 -6.82 10.56
C GLN A 158 5.70 -7.56 11.70
N ILE A 159 4.49 -8.08 11.46
CA ILE A 159 3.73 -8.83 12.45
C ILE A 159 4.46 -10.13 12.81
N GLU A 160 5.00 -10.85 11.82
CA GLU A 160 5.81 -12.05 12.07
C GLU A 160 7.08 -11.74 12.87
N LEU A 161 7.76 -10.64 12.56
CA LEU A 161 8.91 -10.18 13.32
C LEU A 161 8.54 -9.86 14.77
N ILE A 162 7.42 -9.18 15.00
CA ILE A 162 6.93 -8.89 16.35
C ILE A 162 6.65 -10.20 17.10
N ASP A 163 5.90 -11.12 16.50
CA ASP A 163 5.59 -12.41 17.14
C ASP A 163 6.85 -13.21 17.49
N LYS A 164 7.87 -13.18 16.63
CA LYS A 164 9.17 -13.81 16.88
C LYS A 164 9.88 -13.19 18.09
N LEU A 165 10.01 -11.87 18.10
CA LEU A 165 10.69 -11.14 19.18
C LEU A 165 9.95 -11.30 20.53
N VAL A 166 8.62 -11.29 20.51
CA VAL A 166 7.83 -11.48 21.73
C VAL A 166 7.99 -12.91 22.27
N LYS A 167 8.12 -13.93 21.40
CA LYS A 167 8.45 -15.30 21.82
C LYS A 167 9.84 -15.38 22.46
N GLU A 168 10.84 -14.71 21.89
CA GLU A 168 12.20 -14.71 22.42
C GLU A 168 12.30 -14.03 23.80
N LEU A 169 11.45 -13.03 24.06
CA LEU A 169 11.37 -12.31 25.34
C LEU A 169 10.46 -12.98 26.38
N ARG A 170 9.74 -14.04 26.01
CA ARG A 170 8.89 -14.85 26.88
C ARG A 170 9.53 -16.22 27.12
N PRO A 171 10.37 -16.36 28.17
CA PRO A 171 10.95 -17.65 28.53
C PRO A 171 9.88 -18.67 28.94
#